data_AF-X0YP53-F1
#
_entry.id   AF-X0YP53-F1
#
_cell.length_a   1.000
_cell.length_b   1.000
_cell.length_c   1.000
_cell.angle_alpha   90.00
_cell.angle_beta   90.00
_cell.angle_gamma   90.00
#
_symmetry.space_group_name_H-M   'P 1'
#
loop_
_entity.id
_entity.type
_entity.pdbx_description
1 polymer ?
#
loop_
_entity_poly.entity_id
_entity_poly.type
_entity_poly.pdbx_seq_one_letter_code
_entity_poly.pdbx_strand_id
1 'polypeptide(L)'
;MVLIFTVIFTGCKKVDVPEEEPIAEETDEISEEVEDDSGKKIDEDKIAGMEITGNINIFSGLEISDEVWNSRPIALMIENSPDSRPQSGLIYADMVFEVVDEGGVTRYVAVYSSYDAGITGPVRSARSYYAEIARSFDSIYAFWGTYPEGYDIIRKLDMDVLDGNSDVIAYAKSGWRDYSRSNITEHTAFMSTIKLKEEAADYGYSLKGVQSPLRFKIDAVNSDKGDISDITINFSYDSY
;
A
#
# COMPACT_ATOMS: atom_id res chain seq x y z
N MET A 1 51.27 31.74 58.51
CA MET A 1 51.87 31.38 57.20
C MET A 1 51.11 32.17 56.15
N VAL A 2 51.84 32.94 55.34
CA VAL A 2 51.36 34.01 54.45
C VAL A 2 50.54 33.46 53.28
N LEU A 3 49.51 34.22 52.90
CA LEU A 3 48.60 34.01 51.77
C LEU A 3 49.23 34.57 50.48
N ILE A 4 49.37 33.78 49.41
CA ILE A 4 49.49 34.28 48.03
C ILE A 4 48.71 33.33 47.11
N PHE A 5 47.64 33.86 46.50
CA PHE A 5 46.88 33.23 45.42
C PHE A 5 47.34 33.89 44.11
N THR A 6 47.87 33.11 43.17
CA THR A 6 48.28 33.59 41.84
C THR A 6 47.34 33.01 40.79
N VAL A 7 46.63 33.89 40.08
CA VAL A 7 45.77 33.57 38.94
C VAL A 7 46.61 33.64 37.65
N ILE A 8 46.58 32.60 36.82
CA ILE A 8 47.22 32.58 35.50
C ILE A 8 46.13 32.49 34.43
N PHE A 9 46.06 33.50 33.57
CA PHE A 9 45.29 33.48 32.32
C PHE A 9 46.15 32.90 31.20
N THR A 10 45.65 31.89 30.48
CA THR A 10 46.23 31.43 29.21
C THR A 10 45.19 31.56 28.10
N GLY A 11 45.51 32.41 27.12
CA GLY A 11 44.70 32.70 25.96
C GLY A 11 44.81 31.63 24.87
N CYS A 12 43.70 31.41 24.15
CA CYS A 12 43.62 30.54 22.97
C CYS A 12 44.32 31.17 21.77
N LYS A 13 45.13 30.36 21.08
CA LYS A 13 45.78 30.70 19.81
C LYS A 13 44.83 30.32 18.65
N LYS A 14 44.51 31.29 17.80
CA LYS A 14 43.69 31.13 16.58
C LYS A 14 44.39 30.16 15.61
N VAL A 15 43.59 29.28 15.00
CA VAL A 15 43.96 28.46 13.84
C VAL A 15 43.24 29.08 12.64
N ASP A 16 44.01 29.44 11.62
CA ASP A 16 43.53 30.11 10.41
C ASP A 16 42.85 29.11 9.47
N VAL A 17 41.63 29.45 9.05
CA VAL A 17 40.86 28.77 7.99
C VAL A 17 41.15 29.52 6.68
N PRO A 18 41.56 28.85 5.59
CA PRO A 18 41.80 29.53 4.31
C PRO A 18 40.49 30.01 3.67
N GLU A 19 40.48 31.24 3.18
CA GLU A 19 39.51 31.77 2.22
C GLU A 19 39.65 31.05 0.87
N GLU A 20 38.53 30.60 0.30
CA GLU A 20 38.47 30.20 -1.12
C GLU A 20 38.08 31.43 -1.98
N GLU A 21 38.95 31.76 -2.94
CA GLU A 21 38.71 32.75 -3.99
C GLU A 21 37.87 32.17 -5.15
N PRO A 22 37.16 33.02 -5.92
CA PRO A 22 36.10 32.59 -6.83
C PRO A 22 36.67 32.03 -8.14
N ILE A 23 36.11 30.90 -8.60
CA ILE A 23 36.39 30.34 -9.92
C ILE A 23 35.36 30.90 -10.91
N ALA A 24 35.89 31.40 -12.03
CA ALA A 24 35.16 32.05 -13.11
C ALA A 24 34.18 31.12 -13.84
N GLU A 25 33.04 31.69 -14.21
CA GLU A 25 32.02 31.14 -15.10
C GLU A 25 32.55 31.05 -16.54
N GLU A 26 32.39 29.88 -17.18
CA GLU A 26 32.19 29.78 -18.62
C GLU A 26 30.72 29.45 -18.87
N THR A 27 30.05 30.40 -19.52
CA THR A 27 28.68 30.39 -20.00
C THR A 27 28.60 29.60 -21.31
N ASP A 28 27.67 28.64 -21.39
CA ASP A 28 27.03 28.27 -22.66
C ASP A 28 25.52 28.45 -22.50
N GLU A 29 25.00 29.41 -23.26
CA GLU A 29 23.59 29.77 -23.37
C GLU A 29 22.78 28.64 -24.02
N ILE A 30 21.71 28.17 -23.38
CA ILE A 30 20.46 27.82 -24.07
C ILE A 30 19.30 28.30 -23.20
N SER A 31 18.54 29.23 -23.76
CA SER A 31 17.31 29.84 -23.27
C SER A 31 16.16 28.83 -23.17
N GLU A 32 15.49 28.76 -22.02
CA GLU A 32 14.09 28.34 -21.96
C GLU A 32 13.25 29.48 -21.38
N GLU A 33 12.34 29.97 -22.22
CA GLU A 33 11.37 31.01 -21.93
C GLU A 33 10.36 30.51 -20.90
N VAL A 34 10.19 31.28 -19.82
CA VAL A 34 9.08 31.12 -18.88
C VAL A 34 7.85 31.76 -19.51
N GLU A 35 6.97 30.95 -20.09
CA GLU A 35 5.60 31.36 -20.42
C GLU A 35 4.62 30.93 -19.32
N ASP A 36 3.96 31.94 -18.78
CA ASP A 36 2.77 31.93 -17.94
C ASP A 36 1.57 31.37 -18.74
N ASP A 37 1.19 30.10 -18.53
CA ASP A 37 -0.07 29.52 -19.04
C ASP A 37 -1.18 29.64 -17.99
N SER A 38 -1.55 30.90 -17.70
CA SER A 38 -2.83 31.22 -17.12
C SER A 38 -3.93 31.05 -18.19
N GLY A 39 -4.61 29.91 -18.15
CA GLY A 39 -5.98 29.80 -18.69
C GLY A 39 -6.21 28.79 -19.80
N LYS A 40 -5.92 27.51 -19.58
CA LYS A 40 -6.58 26.44 -20.33
C LYS A 40 -7.88 26.04 -19.65
N LYS A 41 -9.00 26.54 -20.18
CA LYS A 41 -10.32 25.93 -19.95
C LYS A 41 -10.22 24.45 -20.34
N ILE A 42 -10.40 23.58 -19.37
CA ILE A 42 -10.56 22.14 -19.60
C ILE A 42 -11.89 21.98 -20.35
N ASP A 43 -11.79 21.42 -21.56
CA ASP A 43 -12.93 21.09 -22.40
C ASP A 43 -13.72 19.96 -21.73
N GLU A 44 -14.85 20.29 -21.13
CA GLU A 44 -15.70 19.36 -20.37
C GLU A 44 -16.23 18.21 -21.24
N ASP A 45 -16.21 18.35 -22.57
CA ASP A 45 -16.64 17.33 -23.51
C ASP A 45 -15.59 16.21 -23.73
N LYS A 46 -14.34 16.36 -23.25
CA LYS A 46 -13.31 15.30 -23.34
C LYS A 46 -13.44 14.20 -22.29
N ILE A 47 -14.32 14.33 -21.30
CA ILE A 47 -14.61 13.27 -20.33
C ILE A 47 -15.49 12.16 -20.96
N ALA A 48 -16.14 12.44 -22.10
CA ALA A 48 -16.95 11.46 -22.84
C ALA A 48 -16.15 10.63 -23.88
N GLY A 49 -14.82 10.56 -23.74
CA GLY A 49 -13.92 9.98 -24.75
C GLY A 49 -12.87 9.02 -24.20
N MET A 50 -13.16 8.24 -23.16
CA MET A 50 -12.37 7.03 -22.90
C MET A 50 -12.67 6.04 -24.03
N GLU A 51 -11.79 5.97 -25.04
CA GLU A 51 -11.76 4.82 -25.94
C GLU A 51 -11.45 3.58 -25.09
N ILE A 52 -12.49 2.79 -24.81
CA ILE A 52 -12.35 1.47 -24.18
C ILE A 52 -11.49 0.62 -25.11
N THR A 53 -10.25 0.30 -24.73
CA THR A 53 -9.38 -0.60 -25.52
C THR A 53 -9.93 -2.02 -25.66
N GLY A 54 -10.95 -2.36 -24.85
CA GLY A 54 -11.79 -3.55 -24.96
C GLY A 54 -12.03 -4.22 -23.60
N ASN A 55 -11.07 -4.10 -22.69
CA ASN A 55 -11.01 -4.84 -21.44
C ASN A 55 -11.10 -3.92 -20.22
N ILE A 56 -12.23 -3.98 -19.51
CA ILE A 56 -12.53 -3.24 -18.26
C ILE A 56 -12.45 -4.11 -17.00
N ASN A 57 -11.57 -3.77 -16.06
CA ASN A 57 -11.47 -4.46 -14.79
C ASN A 57 -12.81 -4.50 -14.05
N ILE A 58 -13.25 -5.70 -13.65
CA ILE A 58 -14.55 -5.92 -13.03
C ILE A 58 -14.61 -5.50 -11.54
N PHE A 59 -13.49 -5.08 -10.95
CA PHE A 59 -13.36 -4.59 -9.58
C PHE A 59 -13.18 -3.08 -9.47
N SER A 60 -12.58 -2.43 -10.47
CA SER A 60 -12.37 -0.97 -10.48
C SER A 60 -13.20 -0.23 -11.53
N GLY A 61 -13.70 -0.92 -12.55
CA GLY A 61 -14.39 -0.30 -13.69
C GLY A 61 -13.45 0.47 -14.63
N LEU A 62 -12.14 0.35 -14.42
CA LEU A 62 -11.10 0.99 -15.21
C LEU A 62 -10.56 0.06 -16.28
N GLU A 63 -9.97 0.63 -17.30
CA GLU A 63 -9.33 -0.13 -18.38
C GLU A 63 -8.08 -0.87 -17.88
N ILE A 64 -7.87 -2.09 -18.39
CA ILE A 64 -6.73 -2.93 -18.05
C ILE A 64 -6.14 -3.60 -19.30
N SER A 65 -4.88 -4.02 -19.19
CA SER A 65 -4.20 -4.77 -20.25
C SER A 65 -4.74 -6.20 -20.39
N ASP A 66 -4.56 -6.77 -21.58
CA ASP A 66 -4.90 -8.16 -21.89
C ASP A 66 -4.19 -9.17 -20.97
N GLU A 67 -3.02 -8.80 -20.42
CA GLU A 67 -2.22 -9.65 -19.54
C GLU A 67 -2.94 -9.96 -18.23
N VAL A 68 -3.73 -9.00 -17.72
CA VAL A 68 -4.40 -9.11 -16.41
C VAL A 68 -5.92 -9.28 -16.51
N TRP A 69 -6.52 -9.15 -17.70
CA TRP A 69 -7.97 -9.24 -17.95
C TRP A 69 -8.67 -10.43 -17.28
N ASN A 70 -8.06 -11.62 -17.34
CA ASN A 70 -8.58 -12.84 -16.72
C ASN A 70 -7.77 -13.27 -15.49
N SER A 71 -6.90 -12.42 -14.96
CA SER A 71 -6.08 -12.76 -13.81
C SER A 71 -6.94 -12.79 -12.55
N ARG A 72 -6.79 -13.87 -11.77
CA ARG A 72 -7.45 -13.99 -10.48
C ARG A 72 -6.84 -13.00 -9.48
N PRO A 73 -7.65 -12.26 -8.70
CA PRO A 73 -7.11 -11.29 -7.76
C PRO A 73 -6.32 -11.93 -6.61
N ILE A 74 -5.41 -11.16 -6.04
CA ILE A 74 -4.83 -11.44 -4.72
C ILE A 74 -5.53 -10.56 -3.70
N ALA A 75 -6.09 -11.14 -2.64
CA ALA A 75 -6.53 -10.38 -1.46
C ALA A 75 -5.49 -10.55 -0.36
N LEU A 76 -5.02 -9.43 0.21
CA LEU A 76 -3.97 -9.44 1.23
C LEU A 76 -4.45 -8.76 2.51
N MET A 77 -4.18 -9.39 3.66
CA MET A 77 -4.35 -8.76 4.96
C MET A 77 -3.26 -7.73 5.24
N ILE A 78 -3.65 -6.50 5.57
CA ILE A 78 -2.73 -5.40 5.87
C ILE A 78 -2.98 -4.83 7.27
N GLU A 79 -1.90 -4.61 8.00
CA GLU A 79 -1.80 -3.93 9.30
C GLU A 79 -2.27 -2.45 9.17
N ASN A 80 -3.01 -1.92 10.14
CA ASN A 80 -3.35 -0.49 10.20
C ASN A 80 -3.34 0.16 11.62
N SER A 81 -2.67 -0.42 12.60
CA SER A 81 -2.26 0.26 13.82
C SER A 81 -1.43 1.51 13.50
N PRO A 82 -1.45 2.55 14.37
CA PRO A 82 -0.64 3.75 14.16
C PRO A 82 0.86 3.46 13.95
N ASP A 83 1.41 2.49 14.69
CA ASP A 83 2.84 2.15 14.68
C ASP A 83 3.29 1.34 13.46
N SER A 84 2.35 0.86 12.63
CA SER A 84 2.67 0.13 11.38
C SER A 84 2.67 1.02 10.14
N ARG A 85 2.25 2.28 10.29
CA ARG A 85 2.11 3.24 9.18
C ARG A 85 3.46 3.89 8.86
N PRO A 86 3.73 4.24 7.59
CA PRO A 86 2.87 4.00 6.42
C PRO A 86 2.95 2.56 5.90
N GLN A 87 1.86 2.08 5.31
CA GLN A 87 1.83 0.82 4.58
C GLN A 87 2.56 0.92 3.23
N SER A 88 2.94 -0.24 2.69
CA SER A 88 3.50 -0.41 1.35
C SER A 88 2.48 -1.11 0.46
N GLY A 89 2.40 -0.69 -0.80
CA GLY A 89 1.63 -1.37 -1.85
C GLY A 89 0.13 -1.06 -1.90
N LEU A 90 -0.46 -0.34 -0.95
CA LEU A 90 -1.90 -0.01 -0.98
C LEU A 90 -2.33 0.78 -2.22
N ILE A 91 -1.43 1.59 -2.79
CA ILE A 91 -1.71 2.40 -4.00
C ILE A 91 -1.99 1.55 -5.26
N TYR A 92 -1.65 0.26 -5.24
CA TYR A 92 -1.88 -0.66 -6.36
C TYR A 92 -3.14 -1.52 -6.17
N ALA A 93 -3.83 -1.40 -5.03
CA ALA A 93 -5.05 -2.15 -4.77
C ALA A 93 -6.23 -1.51 -5.51
N ASP A 94 -7.06 -2.34 -6.16
CA ASP A 94 -8.31 -1.89 -6.78
C ASP A 94 -9.40 -1.62 -5.74
N MET A 95 -9.37 -2.36 -4.64
CA MET A 95 -10.28 -2.20 -3.52
C MET A 95 -9.56 -2.38 -2.20
N VAL A 96 -9.92 -1.55 -1.22
CA VAL A 96 -9.43 -1.64 0.16
C VAL A 96 -10.63 -1.61 1.10
N PHE A 97 -10.79 -2.66 1.90
CA PHE A 97 -11.81 -2.74 2.94
C PHE A 97 -11.17 -2.48 4.29
N GLU A 98 -11.55 -1.40 4.97
CA GLU A 98 -11.18 -1.15 6.36
C GLU A 98 -12.23 -1.74 7.30
N VAL A 99 -11.80 -2.62 8.21
CA VAL A 99 -12.69 -3.25 9.19
C VAL A 99 -12.06 -3.17 10.57
N VAL A 100 -12.90 -2.81 11.55
CA VAL A 100 -12.53 -2.82 12.97
C VAL A 100 -12.16 -4.23 13.42
N ASP A 101 -11.08 -4.31 14.18
CA ASP A 101 -10.57 -5.51 14.83
C ASP A 101 -10.45 -5.28 16.35
N GLU A 102 -9.72 -6.17 17.03
CA GLU A 102 -9.44 -6.15 18.46
C GLU A 102 -9.02 -4.76 18.97
N GLY A 103 -9.69 -4.31 20.03
CA GLY A 103 -9.34 -3.05 20.71
C GLY A 103 -9.72 -1.78 19.96
N GLY A 104 -10.45 -1.85 18.84
CA GLY A 104 -10.83 -0.67 18.05
C GLY A 104 -9.81 -0.30 16.97
N VAL A 105 -8.70 -1.05 16.85
CA VAL A 105 -7.76 -0.92 15.74
C VAL A 105 -8.37 -1.54 14.51
N THR A 106 -8.31 -0.84 13.37
CA THR A 106 -8.76 -1.39 12.10
C THR A 106 -7.63 -2.16 11.39
N ARG A 107 -7.99 -3.00 10.43
CA ARG A 107 -7.07 -3.64 9.48
C ARG A 107 -7.68 -3.57 8.09
N TYR A 108 -6.86 -3.73 7.07
CA TYR A 108 -7.33 -3.74 5.68
C TYR A 108 -7.36 -5.14 5.06
N VAL A 109 -8.36 -5.37 4.22
CA VAL A 109 -8.29 -6.37 3.13
C VAL A 109 -8.07 -5.59 1.85
N ALA A 110 -6.88 -5.71 1.26
CA ALA A 110 -6.54 -5.05 0.00
C ALA A 110 -6.62 -6.07 -1.15
N VAL A 111 -7.41 -5.77 -2.19
CA VAL A 111 -7.64 -6.63 -3.34
C VAL A 111 -6.90 -6.06 -4.55
N TYR A 112 -6.01 -6.88 -5.13
CA TYR A 112 -5.13 -6.55 -6.25
C TYR A 112 -5.55 -7.36 -7.48
N SER A 113 -6.03 -6.68 -8.51
CA SER A 113 -6.49 -7.29 -9.76
C SER A 113 -5.87 -6.63 -11.00
N SER A 114 -5.84 -5.29 -11.06
CA SER A 114 -5.29 -4.53 -12.19
C SER A 114 -3.77 -4.43 -12.15
N TYR A 115 -3.22 -4.26 -10.95
CA TYR A 115 -1.79 -4.02 -10.75
C TYR A 115 -1.21 -4.98 -9.71
N ASP A 116 0.02 -5.40 -9.97
CA ASP A 116 0.81 -6.13 -8.99
C ASP A 116 1.66 -5.18 -8.13
N ALA A 117 1.79 -5.52 -6.86
CA ALA A 117 2.62 -4.81 -5.89
C ALA A 117 3.88 -5.62 -5.59
N GLY A 118 5.04 -5.04 -5.90
CA GLY A 118 6.35 -5.64 -5.61
C GLY A 118 6.59 -5.82 -4.10
N ILE A 119 6.09 -4.89 -3.28
CA ILE A 119 6.17 -4.94 -1.81
C ILE A 119 4.82 -4.50 -1.25
N THR A 120 4.27 -5.32 -0.36
CA THR A 120 2.98 -5.08 0.30
C THR A 120 3.05 -5.43 1.78
N GLY A 121 2.53 -4.55 2.63
CA GLY A 121 2.45 -4.78 4.08
C GLY A 121 2.54 -3.51 4.93
N PRO A 122 2.67 -3.63 6.26
CA PRO A 122 2.89 -4.90 6.94
C PRO A 122 1.70 -5.87 6.80
N VAL A 123 1.96 -7.16 6.62
CA VAL A 123 0.94 -8.20 6.46
C VAL A 123 0.50 -8.68 7.83
N ARG A 124 -0.81 -8.89 8.01
CA ARG A 124 -1.40 -9.26 9.29
C ARG A 124 -2.18 -10.56 9.28
N SER A 125 -2.55 -10.96 10.50
CA SER A 125 -3.29 -12.18 10.72
C SER A 125 -4.70 -12.10 10.17
N ALA A 126 -5.18 -13.23 9.66
CA ALA A 126 -6.56 -13.37 9.20
C ALA A 126 -7.55 -13.50 10.36
N ARG A 127 -8.81 -13.19 10.05
CA ARG A 127 -10.02 -13.49 10.83
C ARG A 127 -11.09 -13.98 9.86
N SER A 128 -12.14 -14.64 10.36
CA SER A 128 -13.17 -15.25 9.53
C SER A 128 -13.87 -14.24 8.61
N TYR A 129 -14.22 -13.06 9.13
CA TYR A 129 -14.88 -12.01 8.36
C TYR A 129 -13.98 -11.40 7.27
N TYR A 130 -12.66 -11.29 7.49
CA TYR A 130 -11.72 -10.89 6.43
C TYR A 130 -11.65 -11.93 5.31
N ALA A 131 -11.61 -13.21 5.68
CA ALA A 131 -11.62 -14.29 4.71
C ALA A 131 -12.94 -14.31 3.93
N GLU A 132 -14.08 -14.03 4.54
CA GLU A 132 -15.37 -13.89 3.83
C GLU A 132 -15.38 -12.72 2.83
N ILE A 133 -14.78 -11.58 3.19
CA ILE A 133 -14.61 -10.45 2.27
C ILE A 133 -13.78 -10.89 1.07
N ALA A 134 -12.59 -11.47 1.30
CA ALA A 134 -11.72 -11.96 0.22
C ALA A 134 -12.45 -12.99 -0.68
N ARG A 135 -13.19 -13.92 -0.07
CA ARG A 135 -13.96 -14.96 -0.78
C ARG A 135 -14.96 -14.37 -1.77
N SER A 136 -15.55 -13.23 -1.43
CA SER A 136 -16.61 -12.59 -2.22
C SER A 136 -16.10 -12.08 -3.58
N PHE A 137 -14.79 -12.03 -3.77
CA PHE A 137 -14.13 -11.59 -4.99
C PHE A 137 -13.37 -12.72 -5.71
N ASP A 138 -13.59 -13.97 -5.32
CA ASP A 138 -12.88 -15.14 -5.87
C ASP A 138 -11.36 -14.93 -5.90
N SER A 139 -10.80 -14.30 -4.87
CA SER A 139 -9.37 -14.00 -4.79
C SER A 139 -8.60 -15.17 -4.18
N ILE A 140 -7.31 -15.27 -4.50
CA ILE A 140 -6.36 -16.02 -3.66
C ILE A 140 -6.07 -15.15 -2.43
N TYR A 141 -6.34 -15.66 -1.25
CA TYR A 141 -6.28 -14.89 -0.01
C TYR A 141 -5.00 -15.17 0.77
N ALA A 142 -4.20 -14.14 0.99
CA ALA A 142 -2.91 -14.23 1.65
C ALA A 142 -2.85 -13.42 2.96
N PHE A 143 -2.21 -13.98 3.97
CA PHE A 143 -2.16 -13.41 5.32
C PHE A 143 -0.93 -13.91 6.11
N TRP A 144 -0.74 -13.37 7.33
CA TRP A 144 0.34 -13.76 8.24
C TRP A 144 -0.21 -14.34 9.55
N GLY A 145 -0.53 -15.62 9.51
CA GLY A 145 -1.10 -16.39 10.61
C GLY A 145 -2.58 -16.13 10.88
N THR A 146 -3.16 -16.93 11.76
CA THR A 146 -4.49 -16.73 12.34
C THR A 146 -4.51 -17.32 13.76
N TYR A 147 -5.64 -17.18 14.46
CA TYR A 147 -5.84 -17.88 15.74
C TYR A 147 -6.06 -19.40 15.49
N PRO A 148 -5.82 -20.29 16.48
CA PRO A 148 -5.79 -21.73 16.25
C PRO A 148 -7.00 -22.30 15.52
N GLU A 149 -8.22 -21.94 15.94
CA GLU A 149 -9.47 -22.38 15.34
C GLU A 149 -9.75 -21.69 13.99
N GLY A 150 -9.07 -20.58 13.71
CA GLY A 150 -9.20 -19.80 12.49
C GLY A 150 -8.80 -20.60 11.25
N TYR A 151 -7.81 -21.49 11.35
CA TYR A 151 -7.42 -22.36 10.23
C TYR A 151 -8.56 -23.29 9.79
N ASP A 152 -9.29 -23.87 10.74
CA ASP A 152 -10.42 -24.76 10.44
C ASP A 152 -11.60 -24.00 9.83
N ILE A 153 -11.81 -22.75 10.25
CA ILE A 153 -12.84 -21.89 9.67
C ILE A 153 -12.48 -21.50 8.25
N ILE A 154 -11.24 -21.07 8.01
CA ILE A 154 -10.76 -20.67 6.67
C ILE A 154 -10.82 -21.84 5.70
N ARG A 155 -10.43 -23.07 6.11
CA ARG A 155 -10.56 -24.25 5.23
C ARG A 155 -11.99 -24.54 4.81
N LYS A 156 -12.97 -24.31 5.69
CA LYS A 156 -14.39 -24.53 5.40
C LYS A 156 -14.96 -23.51 4.41
N LEU A 157 -14.27 -22.40 4.18
CA LEU A 157 -14.66 -21.40 3.19
C LEU A 157 -14.37 -21.84 1.75
N ASP A 158 -13.66 -22.95 1.54
CA ASP A 158 -13.34 -23.52 0.22
C ASP A 158 -12.72 -22.48 -0.72
N MET A 159 -11.67 -21.82 -0.23
CA MET A 159 -10.91 -20.80 -0.95
C MET A 159 -9.42 -21.13 -1.00
N ASP A 160 -8.77 -20.64 -2.04
CA ASP A 160 -7.33 -20.76 -2.20
C ASP A 160 -6.62 -19.72 -1.32
N VAL A 161 -5.74 -20.21 -0.45
CA VAL A 161 -5.13 -19.41 0.61
C VAL A 161 -3.63 -19.63 0.71
N LEU A 162 -2.92 -18.60 1.16
CA LEU A 162 -1.47 -18.61 1.42
C LEU A 162 -1.16 -17.97 2.79
N ASP A 163 -0.41 -18.66 3.65
CA ASP A 163 0.01 -18.15 4.96
C ASP A 163 1.53 -17.94 5.03
N GLY A 164 1.96 -16.74 5.42
CA GLY A 164 3.38 -16.43 5.66
C GLY A 164 3.92 -16.84 7.04
N ASN A 165 3.07 -17.40 7.92
CA ASN A 165 3.42 -17.71 9.31
C ASN A 165 3.41 -19.21 9.64
N SER A 166 2.66 -20.03 8.90
CA SER A 166 2.45 -21.45 9.22
C SER A 166 2.25 -22.30 7.96
N ASP A 167 2.68 -23.55 8.01
CA ASP A 167 2.49 -24.58 6.98
C ASP A 167 1.22 -25.43 7.19
N VAL A 168 0.36 -25.03 8.12
CA VAL A 168 -0.96 -25.65 8.36
C VAL A 168 -1.88 -25.52 7.13
N ILE A 169 -1.66 -24.49 6.31
CA ILE A 169 -2.18 -24.35 4.95
C ILE A 169 -1.00 -24.13 3.97
N ALA A 170 -1.28 -23.86 2.69
CA ALA A 170 -0.21 -23.54 1.74
C ALA A 170 0.63 -22.36 2.23
N TYR A 171 1.95 -22.53 2.23
CA TYR A 171 2.90 -21.63 2.87
C TYR A 171 3.47 -20.63 1.86
N ALA A 172 3.36 -19.34 2.17
CA ALA A 172 3.91 -18.25 1.37
C ALA A 172 5.42 -18.10 1.62
N LYS A 173 6.24 -18.82 0.85
CA LYS A 173 7.70 -18.93 1.07
C LYS A 173 8.45 -17.62 0.85
N SER A 174 7.91 -16.77 -0.02
CA SER A 174 8.46 -15.48 -0.42
C SER A 174 8.17 -14.37 0.58
N GLY A 175 7.29 -14.61 1.56
CA GLY A 175 7.06 -13.66 2.64
C GLY A 175 8.31 -13.47 3.50
N TRP A 176 8.55 -12.24 3.96
CA TRP A 176 9.72 -11.92 4.77
C TRP A 176 9.38 -10.97 5.91
N ARG A 177 10.33 -10.81 6.85
CA ARG A 177 10.24 -9.79 7.89
C ARG A 177 11.28 -8.70 7.69
N ASP A 178 10.85 -7.44 7.68
CA ASP A 178 11.71 -6.25 7.64
C ASP A 178 11.65 -5.51 8.98
N TYR A 179 12.63 -5.80 9.83
CA TYR A 179 12.77 -5.17 11.16
C TYR A 179 13.32 -3.74 11.11
N SER A 180 13.70 -3.22 9.93
CA SER A 180 14.03 -1.79 9.80
C SER A 180 12.78 -0.91 9.91
N ARG A 181 11.59 -1.48 9.69
CA ARG A 181 10.29 -0.79 9.72
C ARG A 181 9.70 -0.66 11.12
N SER A 182 10.02 -1.59 12.02
CA SER A 182 9.55 -1.58 13.40
C SER A 182 10.35 -2.57 14.26
N ASN A 183 10.47 -2.26 15.56
CA ASN A 183 10.96 -3.21 16.56
C ASN A 183 9.84 -4.13 17.09
N ILE A 184 8.59 -3.90 16.70
CA ILE A 184 7.43 -4.73 17.02
C ILE A 184 7.29 -5.76 15.90
N THR A 185 7.51 -7.04 16.21
CA THR A 185 7.55 -8.13 15.21
C THR A 185 6.28 -8.19 14.38
N GLU A 186 5.14 -7.89 15.00
CA GLU A 186 3.84 -7.91 14.38
C GLU A 186 3.63 -6.88 13.26
N HIS A 187 4.53 -5.90 13.14
CA HIS A 187 4.50 -4.84 12.13
C HIS A 187 5.60 -4.98 11.07
N THR A 188 6.26 -6.14 10.99
CA THR A 188 7.43 -6.33 10.11
C THR A 188 7.21 -7.31 8.98
N ALA A 189 6.07 -7.97 8.89
CA ALA A 189 5.78 -8.97 7.85
C ALA A 189 5.48 -8.30 6.49
N PHE A 190 6.07 -8.76 5.39
CA PHE A 190 5.83 -8.23 4.04
C PHE A 190 5.72 -9.36 3.00
N MET A 191 5.02 -9.08 1.90
CA MET A 191 4.83 -10.00 0.78
C MET A 191 4.85 -9.25 -0.56
N SER A 192 4.92 -9.99 -1.66
CA SER A 192 4.80 -9.49 -3.04
C SER A 192 3.63 -10.18 -3.74
N THR A 193 2.71 -9.45 -4.36
CA THR A 193 1.59 -10.08 -5.08
C THR A 193 2.07 -10.91 -6.26
N ILE A 194 3.17 -10.49 -6.88
CA ILE A 194 3.85 -11.21 -7.97
C ILE A 194 4.28 -12.60 -7.48
N LYS A 195 4.97 -12.65 -6.33
CA LYS A 195 5.45 -13.91 -5.76
C LYS A 195 4.32 -14.79 -5.22
N LEU A 196 3.27 -14.19 -4.67
CA LEU A 196 2.09 -14.94 -4.25
C LEU A 196 1.39 -15.61 -5.44
N LYS A 197 1.32 -14.96 -6.62
CA LYS A 197 0.79 -15.59 -7.85
C LYS A 197 1.67 -16.76 -8.33
N GLU A 198 2.99 -16.61 -8.31
CA GLU A 198 3.93 -17.70 -8.63
C GLU A 198 3.71 -18.90 -7.68
N GLU A 199 3.65 -18.65 -6.37
CA GLU A 199 3.45 -19.69 -5.37
C GLU A 199 2.08 -20.35 -5.44
N ALA A 200 1.03 -19.58 -5.72
CA ALA A 200 -0.30 -20.11 -5.94
C ALA A 200 -0.32 -21.12 -7.11
N ALA A 201 0.40 -20.83 -8.20
CA ALA A 201 0.55 -21.77 -9.30
C ALA A 201 1.29 -23.04 -8.89
N ASP A 202 2.33 -22.94 -8.06
CA ASP A 202 3.06 -24.11 -7.52
C ASP A 202 2.16 -25.01 -6.67
N TYR A 203 1.19 -24.43 -5.96
CA TYR A 203 0.16 -25.18 -5.22
C TYR A 203 -0.99 -25.68 -6.10
N GLY A 204 -0.99 -25.37 -7.40
CA GLY A 204 -2.01 -25.81 -8.36
C GLY A 204 -3.29 -24.97 -8.35
N TYR A 205 -3.28 -23.79 -7.72
CA TYR A 205 -4.42 -22.88 -7.70
C TYR A 205 -4.66 -22.28 -9.08
N SER A 206 -5.94 -22.03 -9.41
CA SER A 206 -6.26 -21.32 -10.64
C SER A 206 -5.81 -19.86 -10.53
N LEU A 207 -4.96 -19.42 -11.45
CA LEU A 207 -4.61 -18.00 -11.64
C LEU A 207 -5.59 -17.25 -12.54
N LYS A 208 -6.63 -17.94 -13.02
CA LYS A 208 -7.70 -17.32 -13.81
C LYS A 208 -8.99 -17.25 -13.01
N GLY A 209 -9.61 -16.08 -13.00
CA GLY A 209 -10.87 -15.79 -12.31
C GLY A 209 -11.73 -14.86 -13.16
N VAL A 210 -13.06 -14.90 -12.97
CA VAL A 210 -13.99 -14.15 -13.84
C VAL A 210 -15.21 -13.58 -13.10
N GLN A 211 -15.20 -13.53 -11.76
CA GLN A 211 -16.35 -13.09 -10.99
C GLN A 211 -16.10 -11.79 -10.21
N SER A 212 -16.93 -10.79 -10.48
CA SER A 212 -17.19 -9.67 -9.59
C SER A 212 -18.67 -9.33 -9.63
N PRO A 213 -19.31 -9.09 -8.48
CA PRO A 213 -20.71 -8.66 -8.43
C PRO A 213 -20.89 -7.15 -8.71
N LEU A 214 -19.80 -6.40 -8.87
CA LEU A 214 -19.84 -4.93 -8.93
C LEU A 214 -20.41 -4.43 -10.26
N ARG A 215 -21.08 -3.27 -10.18
CA ARG A 215 -21.63 -2.56 -11.33
C ARG A 215 -21.11 -1.14 -11.31
N PHE A 216 -20.56 -0.70 -12.43
CA PHE A 216 -20.03 0.65 -12.58
C PHE A 216 -20.99 1.50 -13.41
N LYS A 217 -21.08 2.78 -13.04
CA LYS A 217 -21.68 3.82 -13.88
C LYS A 217 -20.56 4.56 -14.59
N ILE A 218 -20.90 5.23 -15.70
CA ILE A 218 -20.03 6.25 -16.27
C ILE A 218 -19.87 7.37 -15.24
N ASP A 219 -18.68 7.96 -15.14
CA ASP A 219 -18.45 9.04 -14.20
C ASP A 219 -19.40 10.21 -14.47
N ALA A 220 -19.81 10.90 -13.40
CA ALA A 220 -20.70 12.03 -13.53
C ALA A 220 -19.97 13.20 -14.22
N VAL A 221 -20.70 13.96 -15.04
CA VAL A 221 -20.20 15.26 -15.51
C VAL A 221 -20.04 16.22 -14.33
N ASN A 222 -19.15 17.20 -14.45
CA ASN A 222 -18.83 18.12 -13.35
C ASN A 222 -20.07 18.82 -12.77
N SER A 223 -21.06 19.16 -13.60
CA SER A 223 -22.31 19.79 -13.17
C SER A 223 -23.16 18.93 -12.23
N ASP A 224 -22.98 17.61 -12.28
CA ASP A 224 -23.78 16.63 -11.54
C ASP A 224 -23.05 16.08 -10.30
N LYS A 225 -21.78 16.48 -10.09
CA LYS A 225 -21.01 16.12 -8.90
C LYS A 225 -21.47 16.95 -7.70
N GLY A 226 -21.58 16.29 -6.54
CA GLY A 226 -21.86 16.98 -5.27
C GLY A 226 -20.69 17.86 -4.82
N ASP A 227 -20.95 18.73 -3.86
CA ASP A 227 -19.99 19.71 -3.31
C ASP A 227 -19.29 19.23 -2.03
N ILE A 228 -19.56 18.01 -1.56
CA ILE A 228 -18.92 17.41 -0.39
C ILE A 228 -17.52 16.91 -0.77
N SER A 229 -16.48 17.47 -0.14
CA SER A 229 -15.09 17.07 -0.32
C SER A 229 -14.58 16.12 0.77
N ASP A 230 -15.16 16.18 1.97
CA ASP A 230 -14.62 15.53 3.16
C ASP A 230 -15.66 14.65 3.85
N ILE A 231 -15.25 13.42 4.18
CA ILE A 231 -16.04 12.48 4.98
C ILE A 231 -15.15 12.01 6.13
N THR A 232 -15.66 12.07 7.36
CA THR A 232 -14.98 11.53 8.54
C THR A 232 -15.72 10.29 9.03
N ILE A 233 -15.01 9.19 9.15
CA ILE A 233 -15.50 7.94 9.74
C ILE A 233 -14.72 7.73 11.04
N ASN A 234 -15.42 7.72 12.17
CA ASN A 234 -14.80 7.56 13.49
C ASN A 234 -14.95 6.12 13.97
N PHE A 235 -13.84 5.37 13.98
CA PHE A 235 -13.75 4.02 14.54
C PHE A 235 -13.24 4.00 15.99
N SER A 236 -12.80 5.14 16.52
CA SER A 236 -12.16 5.24 17.82
C SER A 236 -13.10 4.81 18.93
N TYR A 237 -12.57 4.04 19.87
CA TYR A 237 -13.19 3.74 21.15
C TYR A 237 -12.39 4.47 22.24
N ASP A 238 -13.02 4.93 23.32
CA ASP A 238 -12.35 5.74 24.37
C ASP A 238 -11.14 5.05 25.03
N SER A 239 -10.97 3.74 24.81
CA SER A 239 -9.96 2.89 25.44
C SER A 239 -8.70 2.62 24.60
N TYR A 240 -8.57 3.19 23.40
CA TYR A 240 -7.41 2.94 22.52
C TYR A 240 -6.84 4.23 21.92
#